data_AF-A0A350DPU1-F1
#
_entry.id   AF-A0A350DPU1-F1
#
_cell.length_a   1.000
_cell.length_b   1.000
_cell.length_c   1.000
_cell.angle_alpha   90.00
_cell.angle_beta   90.00
_cell.angle_gamma   90.00
#
_symmetry.space_group_name_H-M   'P 1'
#
loop_
_entity.id
_entity.type
_entity.pdbx_description
1 polymer ?
#
loop_
_entity_poly.entity_id
_entity_poly.type
_entity_poly.pdbx_seq_one_letter_code
_entity_poly.pdbx_strand_id
1 'polypeptide(L)' 'MIYHPRNDIYHCCFRLLSILKSYDQPITIEKIRIIDFYLVYPNFVKEITLPRKNGNTKLKNMYAKLPAPFEIMPNKKIL' A
#
# COMPACT_ATOMS: atom_id res chain seq x y z
N MET A 1 21.19 -3.44 11.77
CA MET A 1 19.93 -2.70 11.54
C MET A 1 19.39 -3.12 10.18
N ILE A 2 18.26 -3.80 10.13
CA ILE A 2 17.55 -4.06 8.87
C ILE A 2 16.69 -2.81 8.64
N TYR A 3 16.98 -2.05 7.59
CA TYR A 3 16.19 -0.90 7.18
C TYR A 3 14.77 -1.36 6.84
N HIS A 4 13.75 -0.67 7.34
CA HIS A 4 12.36 -0.95 7.01
C HIS A 4 11.65 0.35 6.59
N PRO A 5 10.99 0.42 5.41
CA PRO A 5 10.42 1.66 4.87
C PRO A 5 9.41 2.40 5.77
N ARG A 6 8.75 1.71 6.70
CA ARG A 6 7.91 2.31 7.75
C ARG A 6 8.66 3.31 8.63
N ASN A 7 9.92 3.01 8.96
CA ASN A 7 10.68 3.79 9.95
C ASN A 7 11.44 4.95 9.31
N ASP A 8 11.29 5.15 8.00
CA ASP A 8 11.92 6.23 7.25
C ASP A 8 10.95 7.40 7.05
N ILE A 9 11.23 8.52 7.72
CA ILE A 9 10.40 9.72 7.67
C ILE A 9 10.49 10.44 6.32
N TYR A 10 11.66 10.41 5.66
CA TYR A 10 11.85 11.08 4.38
C TYR A 10 11.08 10.35 3.27
N HIS A 11 11.17 9.02 3.25
CA HIS A 11 10.37 8.21 2.34
C HIS A 11 8.88 8.29 2.66
N CYS A 12 8.49 8.41 3.93
CA CYS A 12 7.10 8.67 4.31
C CYS A 12 6.58 10.00 3.71
N CYS A 13 7.30 11.11 3.91
CA CYS A 13 6.95 12.40 3.32
C CYS A 13 6.86 12.34 1.80
N PHE A 14 7.82 11.66 1.15
CA PHE A 14 7.79 11.48 -0.30
C PHE A 14 6.54 10.73 -0.79
N ARG A 15 6.15 9.64 -0.12
CA ARG A 15 4.92 8.91 -0.46
C ARG A 15 3.68 9.78 -0.27
N LEU A 16 3.58 10.51 0.84
CA LEU A 16 2.45 11.41 1.10
C LEU A 16 2.33 12.50 0.02
N LEU A 17 3.43 13.16 -0.33
CA LEU A 17 3.46 14.15 -1.41
C LEU A 17 3.07 13.53 -2.76
N SER A 18 3.53 12.31 -3.03
CA SER A 18 3.19 11.58 -4.27
C SER A 18 1.70 11.23 -4.33
N ILE A 19 1.10 10.82 -3.21
CA ILE A 19 -0.35 10.57 -3.10
C ILE A 19 -1.10 11.87 -3.37
N LEU A 20 -0.76 12.96 -2.66
CA LEU A 20 -1.44 14.25 -2.81
C LEU A 20 -1.32 14.82 -4.23
N LYS A 21 -0.16 14.65 -4.87
CA LYS A 21 0.05 15.09 -6.26
C LYS A 21 -0.75 14.27 -7.28
N SER A 22 -1.08 13.02 -6.97
CA SER A 22 -1.79 12.11 -7.90
C SER A 22 -3.31 12.29 -7.91
N TYR A 23 -3.84 13.16 -7.05
CA TYR A 23 -5.28 13.42 -6.94
C TYR A 23 -5.60 14.87 -7.33
N ASP A 24 -6.45 15.04 -8.32
CA ASP A 24 -6.96 16.37 -8.74
C ASP A 24 -8.16 16.85 -7.90
N GLN A 25 -8.61 16.04 -6.93
CA GLN A 25 -9.77 16.27 -6.09
C GLN A 25 -9.40 16.13 -4.62
N PRO A 26 -10.11 16.81 -3.69
CA PRO A 26 -9.92 16.63 -2.27
C PRO A 26 -10.02 15.14 -1.88
N ILE A 27 -9.01 14.65 -1.16
CA ILE A 27 -8.94 13.29 -0.64
C ILE A 27 -9.01 13.32 0.89
N THR A 28 -9.77 12.39 1.48
CA THR A 28 -9.86 12.30 2.93
C THR A 28 -8.62 11.64 3.52
N ILE A 29 -8.32 11.97 4.78
CA ILE A 29 -7.14 11.43 5.47
C ILE A 29 -7.18 9.91 5.60
N GLU A 30 -8.37 9.31 5.76
CA GLU A 30 -8.55 7.86 5.85
C GLU A 30 -8.12 7.17 4.55
N LYS A 31 -8.46 7.76 3.40
CA LYS A 31 -8.04 7.24 2.09
C LYS A 31 -6.53 7.34 1.93
N ILE A 32 -5.93 8.47 2.31
CA ILE A 32 -4.47 8.64 2.29
C ILE A 32 -3.80 7.54 3.15
N ARG A 33 -4.30 7.29 4.36
CA ARG A 33 -3.76 6.26 5.26
C ARG A 33 -3.84 4.85 4.67
N ILE A 34 -4.97 4.51 4.03
CA ILE A 34 -5.13 3.21 3.36
C ILE A 34 -4.11 3.07 2.21
N ILE A 35 -3.95 4.13 1.39
CA ILE A 35 -3.01 4.11 0.27
C ILE A 35 -1.57 3.98 0.78
N ASP A 36 -1.15 4.80 1.75
CA ASP A 36 0.20 4.76 2.30
C ASP A 36 0.53 3.39 2.92
N PHE A 37 -0.43 2.77 3.63
CA PHE A 37 -0.26 1.42 4.17
C PHE A 37 0.10 0.40 3.09
N TYR A 38 -0.60 0.39 1.96
CA TYR A 38 -0.32 -0.55 0.87
C TYR A 38 0.90 -0.19 0.02
N LEU A 39 1.37 1.07 0.06
CA LEU A 39 2.67 1.42 -0.52
C LEU A 39 3.84 0.92 0.34
N VAL A 40 3.70 0.91 1.67
CA VAL A 40 4.69 0.34 2.58
C VAL A 40 4.63 -1.19 2.58
N TYR A 41 3.43 -1.76 2.51
CA TYR A 41 3.17 -3.19 2.60
C TYR A 41 2.43 -3.74 1.37
N PRO A 42 3.06 -3.74 0.18
CA PRO A 42 2.40 -4.18 -1.05
C PRO A 42 1.93 -5.64 -0.97
N ASN A 43 2.58 -6.48 -0.17
CA ASN A 43 2.22 -7.89 -0.04
C ASN A 43 0.84 -8.12 0.60
N PHE A 44 0.39 -7.22 1.49
CA PHE A 44 -0.93 -7.32 2.10
C PHE A 44 -2.07 -7.02 1.11
N VAL A 45 -1.76 -6.50 -0.08
CA VAL A 45 -2.77 -6.25 -1.13
C VAL A 45 -3.46 -7.54 -1.59
N LYS A 46 -2.76 -8.68 -1.51
CA LYS A 46 -3.29 -10.01 -1.86
C LYS A 46 -4.45 -10.44 -0.95
N GLU A 47 -4.52 -9.90 0.26
CA GLU A 47 -5.55 -10.20 1.25
C GLU A 47 -6.79 -9.30 1.11
N ILE A 48 -6.76 -8.29 0.24
CA ILE A 48 -7.89 -7.38 0.06
C ILE A 48 -8.98 -8.04 -0.77
N THR A 49 -10.21 -7.96 -0.28
CA THR A 49 -11.40 -8.26 -1.06
C THR A 49 -11.77 -7.07 -1.93
N LEU A 50 -11.42 -7.13 -3.22
CA LEU A 50 -11.84 -6.12 -4.20
C LEU A 50 -13.32 -6.34 -4.58
N PRO A 51 -14.12 -5.27 -4.74
CA PRO A 51 -15.50 -5.40 -5.20
C PRO A 51 -15.54 -6.02 -6.60
N ARG A 52 -16.52 -6.88 -6.88
CA ARG A 52 -16.65 -7.63 -8.16
C ARG A 52 -17.01 -6.76 -9.38
N LYS A 53 -16.92 -5.43 -9.30
CA LYS A 53 -17.19 -4.53 -10.43
C LYS A 53 -16.10 -4.59 -11.50
N ASN A 54 -16.53 -4.33 -12.74
CA ASN A 54 -15.76 -4.48 -13.98
C ASN A 54 -14.35 -3.84 -13.88
N GLY A 55 -13.31 -4.65 -14.09
CA GLY A 55 -11.90 -4.20 -14.13
C GLY A 55 -11.00 -4.77 -13.04
N ASN A 56 -11.56 -5.20 -11.90
CA ASN A 56 -10.77 -5.64 -10.74
C ASN A 56 -10.11 -7.02 -10.90
N THR A 57 -10.56 -7.84 -11.86
CA THR A 57 -9.93 -9.13 -12.16
C THR A 57 -8.50 -8.98 -12.66
N LYS A 58 -8.22 -7.94 -13.48
CA LYS A 58 -6.85 -7.67 -13.96
C LYS A 58 -5.94 -7.25 -12.81
N LEU A 59 -6.43 -6.36 -11.93
CA LEU A 59 -5.71 -5.93 -10.73
C LEU A 59 -5.43 -7.10 -9.80
N LYS A 60 -6.43 -7.96 -9.53
CA LYS A 60 -6.26 -9.17 -8.71
C LYS A 60 -5.18 -10.09 -9.28
N ASN A 61 -5.17 -10.30 -10.60
CA ASN A 61 -4.15 -11.11 -11.26
C ASN A 61 -2.75 -10.48 -11.19
N MET A 62 -2.65 -9.15 -11.28
CA MET A 62 -1.38 -8.43 -11.10
C MET A 62 -0.85 -8.61 -9.68
N TYR A 63 -1.70 -8.43 -8.67
CA TYR A 63 -1.32 -8.60 -7.27
C TYR A 63 -0.95 -10.03 -6.90
N ALA A 64 -1.61 -11.03 -7.49
CA ALA A 64 -1.27 -12.43 -7.30
C ALA A 64 0.18 -12.75 -7.74
N LYS A 65 0.71 -12.03 -8.73
CA LYS A 65 2.06 -12.21 -9.26
C LYS A 65 3.15 -11.48 -8.48
N LEU A 66 2.81 -10.68 -7.46
CA LEU A 66 3.81 -10.01 -6.64
C LEU A 66 4.73 -11.05 -5.98
N PRO A 67 6.07 -10.83 -5.97
CA PRO A 67 6.99 -11.74 -5.33
C PRO A 67 6.72 -11.80 -3.81
N ALA A 68 7.26 -12.83 -3.16
CA ALA A 68 7.23 -12.87 -1.70
C ALA A 68 8.04 -11.68 -1.13
N PRO A 69 7.62 -11.12 0.03
CA PRO A 69 8.43 -10.12 0.71
C PRO A 69 9.81 -10.71 1.03
N PHE A 70 10.85 -9.92 0.77
CA PHE A 70 12.22 -10.26 1.18
C PHE A 70 12.43 -10.06 2.68
N GLU A 71 11.63 -9.18 3.31
CA GLU A 71 11.65 -8.92 4.74
C GLU A 71 10.65 -9.79 5.50
N ILE A 72 10.94 -10.05 6.77
CA ILE A 72 9.97 -10.67 7.68
C ILE A 72 8.86 -9.65 7.95
N MET A 73 7.66 -9.95 7.46
CA MET A 73 6.52 -9.06 7.63
C MET A 73 6.03 -9.09 9.09
N PRO A 74 5.83 -7.93 9.71
CA PRO A 74 5.28 -7.87 11.06
C PRO A 74 3.79 -8.24 11.08
N ASN A 75 3.29 -8.66 12.23
CA ASN A 75 1.91 -9.13 12.36
C ASN A 75 0.93 -7.97 12.12
N LYS A 76 0.04 -8.12 11.11
CA LYS A 76 -0.98 -7.13 10.74
C LYS A 76 -1.86 -6.61 11.88
N LYS A 77 -2.09 -7.39 12.93
CA LYS A 77 -2.88 -6.96 14.10
C LYS A 77 -2.18 -5.89 14.96
N ILE A 78 -0.88 -5.72 14.76
CA ILE A 78 0.00 -4.81 15.51
C ILE A 78 0.43 -3.63 14.61
N LEU A 79 -0.06 -3.57 13.36
CA LEU A 79 0.28 -2.53 12.38
C LEU A 79 -0.77 -1.45 12.27
#